data_AF-A0A3B9MVQ9-F1
#
_entry.id   AF-A0A3B9MVQ9-F1
#
_cell.length_a   1.000
_cell.length_b   1.000
_cell.length_c   1.000
_cell.angle_alpha   90.00
_cell.angle_beta   90.00
_cell.angle_gamma   90.00
#
_symmetry.space_group_name_H-M   'P 1'
#
loop_
_entity.id
_entity.type
_entity.pdbx_description
1 polymer ?
#
loop_
_entity_poly.entity_id
_entity_poly.type
_entity_poly.pdbx_seq_one_letter_code
_entity_poly.pdbx_strand_id
1 'polypeptide(L)' 'ELAIDMAEAILSVPAIAFGEMGDKMLLIQTQFTDDETLDGYFILIPDIDSYNKILSAIGM' A
#
# COMPACT_ATOMS: atom_id res chain seq x y z
N GLU A 1 4.66 13.50 8.81
CA GLU A 1 3.48 14.40 8.93
C GLU A 1 2.28 13.69 8.31
N LEU A 2 1.07 13.99 8.80
CA LEU A 2 -0.17 13.44 8.24
C LEU A 2 -0.63 14.33 7.09
N ALA A 3 -0.76 13.77 5.88
CA ALA A 3 -1.34 14.46 4.74
C ALA A 3 -2.84 14.12 4.64
N ILE A 4 -3.67 15.15 4.51
CA ILE A 4 -5.13 15.00 4.36
C ILE A 4 -5.53 15.73 3.08
N ASP A 5 -5.93 14.96 2.08
CA ASP A 5 -6.39 15.44 0.78
C ASP A 5 -7.28 14.36 0.15
N MET A 6 -7.86 14.66 -1.00
CA MET A 6 -8.57 13.68 -1.82
C MET A 6 -7.63 12.52 -2.17
N ALA A 7 -8.15 11.30 -2.19
CA ALA A 7 -7.34 10.09 -2.38
C ALA A 7 -6.46 10.15 -3.65
N GLU A 8 -6.97 10.69 -4.76
CA GLU A 8 -6.19 10.85 -5.99
C GLU A 8 -5.04 11.85 -5.86
N ALA A 9 -5.23 12.95 -5.12
CA ALA A 9 -4.16 13.93 -4.90
C ALA A 9 -3.01 13.33 -4.09
N ILE A 10 -3.33 12.50 -3.08
CA ILE A 10 -2.33 11.78 -2.29
C ILE A 10 -1.64 10.67 -3.12
N LEU A 11 -2.40 9.96 -3.97
CA LEU A 11 -1.90 8.78 -4.68
C LEU A 11 -1.26 9.08 -6.03
N SER A 12 -1.62 10.17 -6.72
CA SER A 12 -1.16 10.44 -8.09
C SER A 12 0.35 10.59 -8.22
N VAL A 13 0.96 11.43 -7.37
CA VAL A 13 2.41 11.66 -7.35
C VAL A 13 3.18 10.36 -7.08
N PRO A 14 2.89 9.62 -5.99
CA PRO A 14 3.58 8.36 -5.74
C PRO A 14 3.25 7.31 -6.81
N ALA A 15 2.02 7.21 -7.33
CA ALA A 15 1.66 6.28 -8.41
C ALA A 15 2.46 6.48 -9.70
N ILE A 16 2.72 7.72 -10.10
CA ILE A 16 3.56 8.01 -11.27
C ILE A 16 5.01 7.56 -11.02
N ALA A 17 5.55 7.86 -9.83
CA ALA A 17 6.90 7.42 -9.46
C ALA A 17 6.99 5.88 -9.34
N PHE A 18 5.92 5.21 -8.90
CA PHE A 18 5.87 3.75 -8.81
C PHE A 18 5.84 3.07 -10.15
N GLY A 19 5.16 3.65 -11.14
CA GLY A 19 5.17 3.16 -12.52
C GLY A 19 6.58 3.10 -13.13
N GLU A 20 7.54 3.87 -12.59
CA GLU A 20 8.95 3.79 -12.98
C GLU A 20 9.77 2.78 -12.16
N MET A 21 9.40 2.51 -10.90
CA MET A 21 10.18 1.66 -9.98
C MET A 21 9.76 0.18 -9.96
N GLY A 22 8.53 -0.17 -10.35
CA GLY A 22 8.12 -1.57 -10.40
C GLY A 22 6.71 -1.83 -10.93
N ASP A 23 6.50 -3.02 -11.48
CA ASP A 23 5.23 -3.42 -12.11
C ASP A 23 4.19 -3.97 -11.11
N LYS A 24 4.55 -4.16 -9.83
CA LYS A 24 3.72 -4.86 -8.84
C LYS A 24 3.67 -4.11 -7.52
N MET A 25 2.47 -4.01 -6.97
CA MET A 25 2.15 -3.34 -5.71
C MET A 25 1.29 -4.27 -4.86
N LEU A 26 1.52 -4.25 -3.54
CA LEU A 26 0.70 -4.97 -2.58
C LEU A 26 -0.31 -4.01 -1.96
N LEU A 27 -1.59 -4.32 -2.11
CA LEU A 27 -2.69 -3.64 -1.45
C LEU A 27 -3.26 -4.57 -0.38
N ILE A 28 -3.17 -4.17 0.88
CA ILE A 28 -3.72 -4.92 2.01
C ILE A 28 -4.87 -4.11 2.59
N GLN A 29 -6.09 -4.61 2.44
CA GLN A 29 -7.24 -4.05 3.13
C GLN A 29 -7.17 -4.45 4.61
N THR A 30 -7.34 -3.48 5.48
CA THR A 30 -7.33 -3.67 6.93
C THR A 30 -8.56 -3.00 7.52
N GLN A 31 -8.95 -3.45 8.71
CA GLN A 31 -10.02 -2.84 9.46
C GLN A 31 -9.47 -2.54 10.85
N PHE A 32 -9.53 -1.27 11.22
CA PHE A 32 -9.17 -0.81 12.55
C PHE A 32 -10.43 -0.83 13.41
N THR A 33 -10.39 -1.59 14.50
CA THR A 33 -11.48 -1.68 15.46
C THR A 33 -11.01 -1.17 16.81
N ASP A 34 -11.60 -0.06 17.24
CA ASP A 34 -11.54 0.43 18.62
C ASP A 34 -12.98 0.75 19.06
N ASP A 35 -13.35 2.01 19.27
CA ASP A 35 -14.75 2.42 19.54
C ASP A 35 -15.62 2.47 18.26
N GLU A 36 -15.02 2.79 17.11
CA GLU A 36 -15.66 2.79 15.79
C GLU A 36 -14.87 1.90 14.81
N THR A 37 -15.56 1.34 13.84
CA THR A 37 -14.95 0.52 12.79
C THR A 37 -14.49 1.41 11.65
N LEU A 38 -13.19 1.42 11.37
CA LEU A 38 -12.60 2.17 10.27
C LEU A 38 -11.95 1.22 9.26
N ASP A 39 -12.45 1.25 8.02
CA ASP A 39 -11.82 0.53 6.92
C ASP A 39 -10.61 1.32 6.41
N GLY A 40 -9.49 0.63 6.26
CA GLY A 40 -8.23 1.21 5.84
C GLY A 40 -7.50 0.35 4.81
N TYR A 41 -6.48 0.94 4.21
CA TYR A 41 -5.66 0.28 3.20
C TYR A 41 -4.17 0.54 3.48
N PHE A 42 -3.38 -0.51 3.45
CA PHE A 42 -1.93 -0.42 3.35
C PHE A 42 -1.50 -0.64 1.91
N ILE A 43 -0.75 0.32 1.37
CA ILE A 43 -0.15 0.26 0.05
C ILE A 43 1.36 0.09 0.22
N LEU A 44 1.90 -1.04 -0.23
CA LEU A 44 3.33 -1.32 -0.16
C LEU A 44 3.91 -1.46 -1.57
N ILE A 45 5.03 -0.78 -1.81
CA ILE A 45 5.85 -0.91 -3.02
C ILE A 45 7.21 -1.49 -2.60
N PRO A 46 7.30 -2.82 -2.43
CA PRO A 46 8.57 -3.47 -2.18
C PRO A 46 9.37 -3.59 -3.49
N ASP A 47 10.69 -3.69 -3.37
CA ASP A 47 11.53 -4.20 -4.44
C ASP A 47 11.17 -5.67 -4.79
N ILE A 48 11.59 -6.15 -5.96
CA ILE A 48 11.26 -7.50 -6.45
C ILE A 48 11.69 -8.60 -5.46
N ASP A 49 12.86 -8.45 -4.81
CA ASP A 49 13.35 -9.46 -3.87
C ASP A 49 12.53 -9.45 -2.57
N SER A 50 12.18 -8.27 -2.06
CA SER A 50 11.28 -8.14 -0.91
C SER A 50 9.86 -8.59 -1.22
N TYR A 51 9.36 -8.36 -2.43
CA TYR A 51 8.04 -8.83 -2.85
C TYR A 51 7.90 -10.35 -2.71
N ASN A 52 8.89 -11.09 -3.24
CA ASN A 52 8.92 -12.55 -3.13
C ASN A 52 9.01 -13.03 -1.68
N LYS A 53 9.81 -12.35 -0.85
CA LYS A 53 9.91 -12.67 0.58
C LYS A 53 8.59 -12.46 1.30
N ILE A 54 7.91 -11.33 1.06
CA ILE A 54 6.61 -11.01 1.68
C ILE A 54 5.57 -12.05 1.27
N LEU A 55 5.48 -12.36 -0.03
CA LEU A 55 4.55 -13.39 -0.52
C LEU A 55 4.82 -14.77 0.11
N SER A 56 6.09 -15.18 0.17
CA SER A 56 6.44 -16.46 0.80
C SER A 56 6.11 -16.49 2.30
N ALA A 57 6.23 -15.36 3.00
CA ALA A 57 5.91 -15.25 4.42
C ALA A 57 4.41 -15.35 4.71
N ILE A 58 3.56 -14.94 3.75
CA ILE A 58 2.09 -15.11 3.84
C ILE A 58 1.60 -16.44 3.25
N GLY A 59 2.51 -17.32 2.84
CA GLY A 59 2.21 -18.68 2.39
C GLY A 59 1.83 -18.80 0.91
N MET A 60 2.20 -17.82 0.08
CA MET A 60 2.07 -17.87 -1.38
C MET A 60 3.32 -18.38 -2.08
#